data_AF-A0A1F2RMD3-F1
#
_entry.id   AF-A0A1F2RMD3-F1
#
_cell.length_a   1.000
_cell.length_b   1.000
_cell.length_c   1.000
_cell.angle_alpha   90.00
_cell.angle_beta   90.00
_cell.angle_gamma   90.00
#
_symmetry.space_group_name_H-M   'P 1'
#
loop_
_entity.id
_entity.type
_entity.pdbx_description
1 polymer ?
#
loop_
_entity_poly.entity_id
_entity_poly.type
_entity_poly.pdbx_seq_one_letter_code
_entity_poly.pdbx_strand_id
1 'polypeptide(L)'
;MVSMAINIAIQLSGYQNSTLAALLWALTAILTIWWLLTHEKVKQYRKRFAETHPSAFLGLAGMAGGLLGALLLALGLIVVWETQPKMEAVQFPTGEYITKKWGTSGNDAVLILDTRELYRAAEEYRLMLVVLPFDPTVDSRTDNRIDKTGLFNINQEETKLQVTMSSATLVRLVPSGTLQFFGLIVPNIFDPTSFHSVQDAISRGARVIADPMSTVLVNRHHNRD
;
A
#
# COMPACT_ATOMS: atom_id res chain seq x y z
N MET A 1 23.85 32.55 -18.21
CA MET A 1 23.41 31.27 -17.59
C MET A 1 22.29 31.46 -16.57
N VAL A 2 22.39 32.40 -15.61
CA VAL A 2 21.30 32.69 -14.63
C VAL A 2 19.98 33.11 -15.29
N SER A 3 20.04 33.94 -16.35
CA SER A 3 18.86 34.35 -17.13
C SER A 3 18.16 33.18 -17.85
N MET A 4 18.86 32.08 -18.10
CA MET A 4 18.29 30.90 -18.77
C MET A 4 17.56 30.01 -17.78
N ALA A 5 18.11 29.86 -16.56
CA ALA A 5 17.47 29.12 -15.47
C ALA A 5 16.16 29.78 -14.99
N ILE A 6 16.12 31.12 -14.96
CA ILE A 6 14.91 31.89 -14.59
C ILE A 6 13.82 31.72 -15.66
N ASN A 7 14.16 31.76 -16.95
CA ASN A 7 13.19 31.56 -18.03
C ASN A 7 12.63 30.13 -18.07
N ILE A 8 13.44 29.12 -17.75
CA ILE A 8 12.98 27.73 -17.64
C ILE A 8 12.02 27.55 -16.45
N ALA A 9 12.31 28.18 -15.31
CA ALA A 9 11.43 28.16 -14.13
C ALA A 9 10.08 28.85 -14.39
N ILE A 10 10.07 29.96 -15.16
CA ILE A 10 8.84 30.66 -15.54
C ILE A 10 8.00 29.82 -16.53
N GLN A 11 8.62 29.20 -17.53
CA GLN A 11 7.88 28.36 -18.50
C GLN A 11 7.29 27.08 -17.88
N LEU A 12 7.88 26.55 -16.81
CA LEU A 12 7.42 25.32 -16.15
C LEU A 12 6.40 25.58 -15.02
N SER A 13 6.19 26.83 -14.61
CA SER A 13 5.18 27.21 -13.61
C SER A 13 3.72 27.00 -14.06
N GLY A 14 3.52 26.65 -15.34
CA GLY A 14 2.23 26.22 -15.90
C GLY A 14 1.88 24.75 -15.63
N TYR A 15 2.76 23.94 -15.03
CA TYR A 15 2.46 22.55 -14.67
C TYR A 15 1.71 22.47 -13.33
N GLN A 16 0.51 21.90 -13.33
CA GLN A 16 -0.37 21.70 -12.16
C GLN A 16 0.17 20.75 -11.08
N ASN A 17 1.34 20.13 -11.27
CA ASN A 17 1.96 19.28 -10.26
C ASN A 17 2.76 20.12 -9.26
N SER A 18 2.10 20.46 -8.15
CA SER A 18 2.66 21.19 -7.00
C SER A 18 4.00 20.65 -6.49
N THR A 19 4.27 19.36 -6.67
CA THR A 19 5.49 18.69 -6.20
C THR A 19 6.68 18.85 -7.16
N LEU A 20 6.44 18.86 -8.48
CA LEU A 20 7.48 19.24 -9.46
C LEU A 20 7.90 20.70 -9.30
N ALA A 21 6.92 21.59 -9.06
CA ALA A 21 7.20 22.99 -8.77
C ALA A 21 8.04 23.16 -7.49
N ALA A 22 7.70 22.46 -6.41
CA ALA A 22 8.45 22.48 -5.16
C ALA A 22 9.89 21.97 -5.32
N LEU A 23 10.08 20.87 -6.07
CA LEU A 23 11.41 20.34 -6.38
C LEU A 23 12.26 21.33 -7.18
N LEU A 24 11.66 22.02 -8.17
CA LEU A 24 12.36 23.04 -8.95
C LEU A 24 12.80 24.24 -8.10
N TRP A 25 11.94 24.70 -7.19
CA TRP A 25 12.28 25.78 -6.25
C TRP A 25 13.39 25.39 -5.28
N ALA A 26 13.36 24.16 -4.78
CA ALA A 26 14.44 23.65 -3.94
C ALA A 26 15.78 23.57 -4.70
N LEU A 27 15.76 23.10 -5.95
CA LEU A 27 16.95 22.94 -6.77
C LEU A 27 17.56 24.29 -7.16
N THR A 28 16.72 25.30 -7.45
CA THR A 28 17.16 26.68 -7.67
C THR A 28 17.74 27.32 -6.40
N ALA A 29 17.17 27.06 -5.23
CA ALA A 29 17.74 27.52 -3.95
C ALA A 29 19.14 26.91 -3.70
N ILE A 30 19.29 25.59 -3.91
CA ILE A 30 20.57 24.89 -3.76
C ILE A 30 21.62 25.45 -4.73
N LEU A 31 21.28 25.62 -6.01
CA LEU A 31 22.19 26.18 -7.01
C LEU A 31 22.59 27.62 -6.67
N THR A 32 21.67 28.43 -6.15
CA THR A 32 21.94 29.81 -5.75
C THR A 32 22.89 29.86 -4.56
N ILE A 33 22.67 29.01 -3.55
CA ILE A 33 23.57 28.87 -2.39
C ILE A 33 24.95 28.38 -2.82
N TRP A 34 25.02 27.39 -3.72
CA TRP A 34 26.27 26.87 -4.26
C TRP A 34 27.04 27.92 -5.06
N TRP A 35 26.35 28.72 -5.87
CA TRP A 35 26.96 29.84 -6.59
C TRP A 35 27.51 30.90 -5.63
N LEU A 36 26.75 31.27 -4.59
CA LEU A 36 27.20 32.15 -3.51
C LEU A 36 28.39 31.60 -2.70
N LEU A 37 28.56 30.28 -2.65
CA LEU A 37 29.68 29.61 -1.98
C LEU A 37 30.94 29.60 -2.85
N THR A 38 30.80 29.49 -4.16
CA THR A 38 31.91 29.23 -5.10
C THR A 38 32.40 30.48 -5.84
N HIS A 39 31.62 31.58 -5.86
CA HIS A 39 31.99 32.77 -6.61
C HIS A 39 33.16 33.55 -5.97
N GLU A 40 34.23 33.76 -6.74
CA GLU A 40 35.51 34.41 -6.34
C GLU A 40 35.33 35.73 -5.58
N LYS A 41 34.45 36.63 -6.06
CA LYS A 41 34.18 37.91 -5.39
C LYS A 41 33.53 37.76 -4.01
N VAL A 42 32.71 36.73 -3.83
CA VAL A 42 32.06 36.43 -2.54
C VAL A 42 33.05 35.75 -1.59
N LYS A 43 34.02 35.01 -2.14
CA LYS A 43 35.11 34.38 -1.39
C LYS A 43 36.01 35.41 -0.69
N GLN A 44 36.35 36.50 -1.38
CA GLN A 44 37.12 37.60 -0.79
C GLN A 44 36.34 38.34 0.30
N TYR A 45 35.04 38.55 0.10
CA TYR A 45 34.16 39.17 1.11
C TYR A 45 33.99 38.28 2.35
N ARG A 46 33.80 36.96 2.18
CA ARG A 46 33.77 36.01 3.30
C ARG A 46 35.06 36.03 4.10
N LYS A 47 36.21 36.06 3.43
CA LYS A 47 37.50 36.05 4.10
C LYS A 47 37.65 37.28 5.00
N ARG A 48 37.36 38.47 4.46
CA ARG A 48 37.37 39.72 5.25
C ARG A 48 36.33 39.74 6.36
N PHE A 49 35.14 39.21 6.12
CA PHE A 49 34.06 39.16 7.12
C PHE A 49 34.33 38.15 8.25
N ALA A 50 34.92 36.99 7.93
CA ALA A 50 35.34 35.99 8.92
C ALA A 50 36.51 36.51 9.79
N GLU A 51 37.39 37.32 9.22
CA GLU A 51 38.50 37.97 9.94
C GLU A 51 38.00 39.09 10.87
N THR A 52 36.94 39.83 10.50
CA THR A 52 36.39 40.93 11.31
C THR A 52 35.33 40.49 12.32
N HIS A 53 34.55 39.45 12.03
CA HIS A 53 33.44 38.98 12.87
C HIS A 53 33.36 37.43 12.90
N PRO A 54 34.34 36.74 13.51
CA PRO A 54 34.45 35.29 13.46
C PRO A 54 33.27 34.54 14.11
N SER A 55 32.70 35.09 15.19
CA SER A 55 31.55 34.51 15.89
C SER A 55 30.24 34.62 15.08
N ALA A 56 30.02 35.75 14.40
CA ALA A 56 28.87 35.94 13.52
C ALA A 56 28.96 35.05 12.27
N PHE A 57 30.17 34.85 11.75
CA PHE A 57 30.42 33.95 10.61
C PHE A 57 30.14 32.48 10.97
N LEU A 58 30.58 32.01 12.14
CA LEU A 58 30.26 30.66 12.65
C LEU A 58 28.75 30.46 12.86
N GLY A 59 28.06 31.46 13.43
CA GLY A 59 26.60 31.42 13.59
C GLY A 59 25.86 31.31 12.26
N LEU A 60 26.23 32.14 11.27
CA LEU A 60 25.61 32.11 9.94
C LEU A 60 25.93 30.82 9.16
N ALA A 61 27.15 30.29 9.27
CA ALA A 61 27.52 29.02 8.65
C ALA A 61 26.75 27.83 9.26
N GLY A 62 26.57 27.82 10.59
CA GLY A 62 25.76 26.83 11.29
C GLY A 62 24.29 26.88 10.88
N MET A 63 23.70 28.08 10.79
CA MET A 63 22.31 28.24 10.36
C MET A 63 22.10 27.82 8.89
N ALA A 64 23.02 28.15 7.99
CA ALA A 64 22.94 27.75 6.59
C ALA A 64 23.07 26.23 6.40
N GLY A 65 23.97 25.58 7.16
CA GLY A 65 24.09 24.13 7.18
C GLY A 65 22.85 23.43 7.72
N GLY A 66 22.28 23.95 8.81
CA GLY A 66 21.04 23.43 9.40
C GLY A 66 19.84 23.55 8.47
N LEU A 67 19.69 24.69 7.78
CA LEU A 67 18.62 24.91 6.80
C LEU A 67 18.74 23.96 5.59
N LEU A 68 19.94 23.76 5.05
CA LEU A 68 20.17 22.80 3.97
C LEU A 68 19.86 21.36 4.38
N GLY A 69 20.27 20.96 5.60
CA GLY A 69 19.96 19.65 6.15
C GLY A 69 18.46 19.41 6.32
N ALA A 70 17.74 20.40 6.87
CA ALA A 70 16.29 20.34 7.03
C ALA A 70 15.55 20.29 5.69
N LEU A 71 16.01 21.03 4.68
CA LEU A 71 15.42 21.04 3.34
C LEU A 71 15.59 19.68 2.65
N LEU A 72 16.77 19.08 2.74
CA LEU A 72 17.03 17.75 2.17
C LEU A 72 16.20 16.65 2.85
N LEU A 73 16.03 16.74 4.19
CA LEU A 73 15.15 15.83 4.93
C LEU A 73 13.69 16.00 4.52
N ALA A 74 13.20 17.23 4.37
CA ALA A 74 11.85 17.51 3.93
C ALA A 74 11.60 16.99 2.51
N LEU A 75 12.54 17.17 1.59
CA LEU A 75 12.47 16.62 0.23
C LEU A 75 12.49 15.09 0.23
N GLY A 76 13.35 14.47 1.04
CA GLY A 76 13.35 13.01 1.23
C GLY A 76 12.01 12.50 1.74
N LEU A 77 11.41 13.20 2.72
CA LEU A 77 10.07 12.89 3.24
C LEU A 77 9.00 13.03 2.16
N ILE A 78 9.01 14.10 1.35
CA ILE A 78 8.04 14.30 0.26
C ILE A 78 8.15 13.19 -0.79
N VAL A 79 9.37 12.84 -1.21
CA VAL A 79 9.58 11.75 -2.17
C VAL A 79 9.12 10.42 -1.58
N VAL A 80 9.39 10.13 -0.31
CA VAL A 80 8.88 8.92 0.36
C VAL A 80 7.35 8.94 0.46
N TRP A 81 6.74 10.09 0.72
CA TRP A 81 5.29 10.23 0.85
C TRP A 81 4.55 10.15 -0.49
N GLU A 82 5.18 10.57 -1.58
CA GLU A 82 4.59 10.59 -2.92
C GLU A 82 4.92 9.35 -3.76
N THR A 83 5.98 8.62 -3.40
CA THR A 83 6.27 7.27 -3.94
C THR A 83 5.49 6.16 -3.24
N GLN A 84 4.82 6.46 -2.13
CA GLN A 84 3.72 5.61 -1.68
C GLN A 84 2.70 5.64 -2.83
N PRO A 85 2.33 4.49 -3.42
CA PRO A 85 1.29 4.46 -4.44
C PRO A 85 0.07 5.11 -3.80
N LYS A 86 -0.25 6.34 -4.24
CA LYS A 86 -1.52 6.97 -3.96
C LYS A 86 -2.52 6.07 -4.66
N MET A 87 -2.99 5.07 -3.92
CA MET A 87 -4.17 4.34 -4.30
C MET A 87 -5.24 5.41 -4.34
N GLU A 88 -5.56 5.90 -5.54
CA GLU A 88 -6.89 6.41 -5.77
C GLU A 88 -7.81 5.41 -5.10
N ALA A 89 -8.69 5.92 -4.25
CA ALA A 89 -9.69 5.10 -3.59
C ALA A 89 -10.64 4.59 -4.69
N VAL A 90 -10.18 3.62 -5.49
CA VAL A 90 -11.01 2.80 -6.33
C VAL A 90 -11.99 2.19 -5.33
N GLN A 91 -13.19 2.75 -5.31
CA GLN A 91 -14.28 2.21 -4.53
C GLN A 91 -14.66 0.93 -5.25
N PHE A 92 -14.12 -0.18 -4.76
CA PHE A 92 -14.58 -1.48 -5.19
C PHE A 92 -15.99 -1.66 -4.65
N PRO A 93 -16.93 -2.17 -5.46
CA PRO A 93 -18.16 -2.70 -4.90
C PRO A 93 -17.78 -3.72 -3.82
N THR A 94 -18.50 -3.73 -2.71
CA THR A 94 -18.29 -4.66 -1.59
C THR A 94 -19.64 -5.20 -1.16
N GLY A 95 -19.67 -6.42 -0.61
CA GLY A 95 -20.88 -7.00 -0.02
C GLY A 95 -21.63 -8.00 -0.90
N GLU A 96 -22.91 -8.24 -0.58
CA GLU A 96 -23.73 -9.31 -1.15
C GLU A 96 -23.85 -9.27 -2.68
N TYR A 97 -23.74 -8.11 -3.30
CA TYR A 97 -23.88 -7.97 -4.76
C TYR A 97 -22.79 -8.72 -5.55
N ILE A 98 -21.59 -8.85 -4.98
CA ILE A 98 -20.47 -9.59 -5.57
C ILE A 98 -20.59 -11.07 -5.23
N THR A 99 -21.09 -11.42 -4.04
CA THR A 99 -21.09 -12.82 -3.61
C THR A 99 -22.37 -13.53 -4.02
N LYS A 100 -22.28 -14.45 -4.99
CA LYS A 100 -23.44 -15.23 -5.44
C LYS A 100 -23.71 -16.44 -4.57
N LYS A 101 -22.66 -17.20 -4.24
CA LYS A 101 -22.75 -18.44 -3.44
C LYS A 101 -21.48 -18.67 -2.65
N TRP A 102 -21.62 -19.26 -1.47
CA TRP A 102 -20.51 -19.76 -0.66
C TRP A 102 -20.91 -21.06 0.02
N GLY A 103 -19.94 -21.87 0.41
CA GLY A 103 -20.19 -23.12 1.13
C GLY A 103 -19.01 -24.08 1.05
N THR A 104 -19.28 -25.33 1.42
CA THR A 104 -18.27 -26.39 1.43
C THR A 104 -18.73 -27.60 0.64
N SER A 105 -17.79 -28.27 -0.03
CA SER A 105 -17.99 -29.52 -0.74
C SER A 105 -16.93 -30.51 -0.29
N GLY A 106 -17.25 -31.34 0.71
CA GLY A 106 -16.26 -32.19 1.36
C GLY A 106 -15.22 -31.36 2.10
N ASN A 107 -13.94 -31.57 1.79
CA ASN A 107 -12.81 -30.82 2.38
C ASN A 107 -12.54 -29.49 1.67
N ASP A 108 -13.31 -29.14 0.64
CA ASP A 108 -13.11 -27.91 -0.11
C ASP A 108 -14.07 -26.82 0.35
N ALA A 109 -13.54 -25.61 0.51
CA ALA A 109 -14.31 -24.40 0.70
C ALA A 109 -14.42 -23.66 -0.63
N VAL A 110 -15.63 -23.24 -0.99
CA VAL A 110 -15.96 -22.66 -2.30
C VAL A 110 -16.64 -21.30 -2.11
N LEU A 111 -16.19 -20.31 -2.89
CA LEU A 111 -16.79 -18.99 -2.99
C LEU A 111 -17.00 -18.66 -4.48
N ILE A 112 -18.21 -18.28 -4.86
CA ILE A 112 -18.58 -17.86 -6.22
C ILE A 112 -18.87 -16.37 -6.21
N LEU A 113 -18.08 -15.62 -6.96
CA LEU A 113 -18.14 -14.17 -7.07
C LEU A 113 -18.61 -13.75 -8.47
N ASP A 114 -19.48 -12.76 -8.56
CA ASP A 114 -19.80 -12.06 -9.80
C ASP A 114 -18.81 -10.91 -10.01
N THR A 115 -17.95 -11.09 -11.00
CA THR A 115 -16.76 -10.24 -11.17
C THR A 115 -16.93 -9.17 -12.25
N ARG A 116 -18.15 -9.04 -12.81
CA ARG A 116 -18.48 -8.06 -13.86
C ARG A 116 -18.15 -6.62 -13.47
N GLU A 117 -18.51 -6.22 -12.26
CA GLU A 117 -18.24 -4.86 -11.77
C GLU A 117 -16.76 -4.65 -11.39
N LEU A 118 -16.05 -5.74 -11.12
CA LEU A 118 -14.62 -5.73 -10.79
C LEU A 118 -13.73 -5.74 -12.04
N TYR A 119 -14.28 -6.04 -13.23
CA TYR A 119 -13.50 -6.19 -14.46
C TYR A 119 -12.66 -4.96 -14.83
N ARG A 120 -13.12 -3.75 -14.45
CA ARG A 120 -12.33 -2.51 -14.64
C ARG A 120 -10.97 -2.54 -13.94
N ALA A 121 -10.84 -3.38 -12.91
CA ALA A 121 -9.63 -3.54 -12.13
C ALA A 121 -8.81 -4.78 -12.51
N ALA A 122 -9.22 -5.54 -13.53
CA ALA A 122 -8.57 -6.80 -13.93
C ALA A 122 -7.11 -6.62 -14.38
N GLU A 123 -6.75 -5.43 -14.89
CA GLU A 123 -5.38 -5.12 -15.33
C GLU A 123 -4.39 -4.94 -14.17
N GLU A 124 -4.88 -4.58 -12.99
CA GLU A 124 -4.05 -4.27 -11.83
C GLU A 124 -4.23 -5.26 -10.68
N TYR A 125 -5.35 -5.97 -10.65
CA TYR A 125 -5.77 -6.78 -9.51
C TYR A 125 -6.22 -8.20 -9.89
N ARG A 126 -6.14 -9.08 -8.91
CA ARG A 126 -6.53 -10.50 -8.93
C ARG A 126 -7.40 -10.83 -7.74
N LEU A 127 -8.07 -11.97 -7.81
CA LEU A 127 -8.92 -12.48 -6.75
C LEU A 127 -8.22 -13.56 -5.95
N MET A 128 -8.56 -13.63 -4.68
CA MET A 128 -8.11 -14.67 -3.75
C MET A 128 -9.22 -14.97 -2.75
N LEU A 129 -9.34 -16.23 -2.37
CA LEU A 129 -10.18 -16.68 -1.28
C LEU A 129 -9.30 -17.02 -0.08
N VAL A 130 -9.70 -16.54 1.10
CA VAL A 130 -9.13 -16.90 2.39
C VAL A 130 -10.25 -17.49 3.25
N VAL A 131 -9.98 -18.61 3.90
CA VAL A 131 -10.93 -19.29 4.80
C VAL A 131 -10.26 -19.63 6.13
N LEU A 132 -11.05 -19.65 7.19
CA LEU A 132 -10.58 -19.90 8.54
C LEU A 132 -11.72 -20.43 9.42
N PRO A 133 -11.43 -21.25 10.42
CA PRO A 133 -12.44 -21.69 11.38
C PRO A 133 -12.90 -20.51 12.24
N PHE A 134 -14.20 -20.45 12.53
CA PHE A 134 -14.73 -19.46 13.47
C PHE A 134 -14.27 -19.77 14.89
N ASP A 135 -13.69 -18.76 15.53
CA ASP A 135 -13.24 -18.78 16.92
C ASP A 135 -13.66 -17.45 17.58
N PRO A 136 -14.62 -17.47 18.53
CA PRO A 136 -15.11 -16.23 19.15
C PRO A 136 -14.08 -15.55 20.06
N THR A 137 -12.94 -16.20 20.32
CA THR A 137 -11.88 -15.67 21.20
C THR A 137 -10.79 -14.92 20.44
N VAL A 138 -10.79 -15.01 19.10
CA VAL A 138 -9.76 -14.44 18.23
C VAL A 138 -10.41 -13.55 17.19
N ASP A 139 -9.83 -12.37 16.94
CA ASP A 139 -10.26 -11.54 15.82
C ASP A 139 -9.91 -12.21 14.49
N SER A 140 -10.95 -12.56 13.74
CA SER A 140 -10.90 -13.16 12.40
C SER A 140 -9.96 -12.47 11.41
N ARG A 141 -9.75 -11.15 11.51
CA ARG A 141 -8.84 -10.42 10.61
C ARG A 141 -7.38 -10.64 10.98
N THR A 142 -7.09 -10.85 12.26
CA THR A 142 -5.73 -11.03 12.77
C THR A 142 -5.32 -12.50 12.90
N ASP A 143 -6.28 -13.42 12.82
CA ASP A 143 -6.03 -14.84 12.91
C ASP A 143 -5.06 -15.30 11.80
N ASN A 144 -4.04 -16.05 12.20
CA ASN A 144 -3.03 -16.59 11.31
C ASN A 144 -3.33 -18.04 10.86
N ARG A 145 -4.44 -18.60 11.34
CA ARG A 145 -4.88 -19.98 11.09
C ARG A 145 -5.77 -20.02 9.85
N ILE A 146 -5.22 -19.62 8.71
CA ILE A 146 -5.96 -19.46 7.46
C ILE A 146 -5.53 -20.50 6.42
N ASP A 147 -6.49 -20.97 5.62
CA ASP A 147 -6.22 -21.60 4.32
C ASP A 147 -6.56 -20.58 3.22
N LYS A 148 -5.81 -20.58 2.13
CA LYS A 148 -5.94 -19.59 1.06
C LYS A 148 -5.71 -20.19 -0.32
N THR A 149 -6.32 -19.59 -1.31
CA THR A 149 -6.11 -19.95 -2.71
C THR A 149 -4.86 -19.30 -3.30
N GLY A 150 -4.48 -19.72 -4.51
CA GLY A 150 -3.67 -18.89 -5.40
C GLY A 150 -4.43 -17.67 -5.93
N LEU A 151 -3.85 -17.01 -6.92
CA LEU A 151 -4.44 -15.85 -7.59
C LEU A 151 -5.34 -16.26 -8.75
N PHE A 152 -6.52 -15.67 -8.83
CA PHE A 152 -7.48 -15.85 -9.91
C PHE A 152 -7.65 -14.56 -10.71
N ASN A 153 -7.85 -14.70 -12.02
CA ASN A 153 -8.17 -13.56 -12.88
C ASN A 153 -9.56 -13.02 -12.58
N ILE A 154 -9.72 -11.72 -12.73
CA ILE A 154 -11.02 -11.05 -12.77
C ILE A 154 -11.50 -11.10 -14.22
N ASN A 155 -12.62 -11.78 -14.46
CA ASN A 155 -13.21 -11.90 -15.79
C ASN A 155 -14.59 -11.19 -15.82
N GLN A 156 -15.23 -11.01 -16.97
CA GLN A 156 -16.61 -10.46 -17.02
C GLN A 156 -17.67 -11.53 -16.70
N GLU A 157 -17.37 -12.46 -15.80
CA GLU A 157 -18.20 -13.64 -15.52
C GLU A 157 -18.19 -14.03 -14.04
N GLU A 158 -18.95 -15.07 -13.69
CA GLU A 158 -18.89 -15.67 -12.37
C GLU A 158 -17.57 -16.44 -12.20
N THR A 159 -16.81 -16.10 -11.17
CA THR A 159 -15.54 -16.75 -10.87
C THR A 159 -15.68 -17.62 -9.63
N LYS A 160 -15.39 -18.91 -9.77
CA LYS A 160 -15.37 -19.88 -8.67
C LYS A 160 -13.97 -19.93 -8.07
N LEU A 161 -13.85 -19.50 -6.81
CA LEU A 161 -12.67 -19.65 -5.98
C LEU A 161 -12.84 -20.89 -5.10
N GLN A 162 -11.84 -21.78 -5.08
CA GLN A 162 -11.89 -23.02 -4.31
C GLN A 162 -10.55 -23.26 -3.61
N VAL A 163 -10.60 -23.53 -2.32
CA VAL A 163 -9.45 -23.91 -1.49
C VAL A 163 -9.73 -25.23 -0.79
N THR A 164 -8.77 -26.14 -0.84
CA THR A 164 -8.80 -27.36 -0.04
C THR A 164 -8.33 -27.04 1.38
N MET A 165 -9.17 -27.32 2.36
CA MET A 165 -8.87 -27.05 3.76
C MET A 165 -7.76 -27.98 4.26
N SER A 166 -6.83 -27.43 5.02
CA SER A 166 -5.77 -28.22 5.64
C SER A 166 -6.31 -29.08 6.79
N SER A 167 -5.62 -30.17 7.12
CA SER A 167 -5.97 -31.01 8.27
C SER A 167 -6.04 -30.21 9.58
N ALA A 168 -5.20 -29.19 9.72
CA ALA A 168 -5.22 -28.30 10.88
C ALA A 168 -6.52 -27.50 10.98
N THR A 169 -7.03 -26.98 9.86
CA THR A 169 -8.32 -26.29 9.78
C THR A 169 -9.47 -27.26 10.06
N LEU A 170 -9.47 -28.44 9.44
CA LEU A 170 -10.50 -29.47 9.64
C LEU A 170 -10.63 -29.89 11.11
N VAL A 171 -9.52 -30.10 11.82
CA VAL A 171 -9.52 -30.45 13.25
C VAL A 171 -10.12 -29.33 14.10
N ARG A 172 -9.84 -28.07 13.75
CA ARG A 172 -10.35 -26.89 14.46
C ARG A 172 -11.80 -26.56 14.16
N LEU A 173 -12.34 -27.06 13.06
CA LEU A 173 -13.76 -26.96 12.75
C LEU A 173 -14.63 -27.90 13.61
N VAL A 174 -14.05 -28.95 14.21
CA VAL A 174 -14.81 -29.94 15.01
C VAL A 174 -15.65 -29.30 16.14
N PRO A 175 -15.15 -28.33 16.93
CA PRO A 175 -15.90 -27.78 18.06
C PRO A 175 -17.00 -26.78 17.64
N SER A 176 -16.72 -25.90 16.68
CA SER A 176 -17.63 -24.82 16.29
C SER A 176 -18.51 -25.16 15.09
N GLY A 177 -18.09 -26.13 14.28
CA GLY A 177 -18.70 -26.47 12.99
C GLY A 177 -18.79 -25.28 12.04
N THR A 178 -18.12 -24.15 12.29
CA THR A 178 -18.38 -22.91 11.56
C THR A 178 -17.13 -22.43 10.84
N LEU A 179 -17.23 -22.19 9.54
CA LEU A 179 -16.15 -21.71 8.69
C LEU A 179 -16.45 -20.28 8.21
N GLN A 180 -15.47 -19.40 8.28
CA GLN A 180 -15.55 -18.02 7.78
C GLN A 180 -14.84 -17.88 6.44
N PHE A 181 -15.40 -17.06 5.55
CA PHE A 181 -14.92 -16.82 4.19
C PHE A 181 -14.60 -15.35 3.98
N PHE A 182 -13.41 -15.05 3.46
CA PHE A 182 -13.00 -13.73 3.02
C PHE A 182 -12.67 -13.78 1.53
N GLY A 183 -13.38 -12.99 0.73
CA GLY A 183 -13.00 -12.72 -0.66
C GLY A 183 -12.11 -11.49 -0.71
N LEU A 184 -10.91 -11.65 -1.25
CA LEU A 184 -9.91 -10.59 -1.37
C LEU A 184 -9.68 -10.22 -2.83
N ILE A 185 -9.51 -8.93 -3.07
CA ILE A 185 -8.88 -8.40 -4.28
C ILE A 185 -7.47 -7.95 -3.93
N VAL A 186 -6.48 -8.41 -4.70
CA VAL A 186 -5.05 -8.20 -4.41
C VAL A 186 -4.33 -7.68 -5.66
N PRO A 187 -3.26 -6.88 -5.53
CA PRO A 187 -2.47 -6.43 -6.67
C PRO A 187 -1.88 -7.60 -7.48
N ASN A 188 -1.65 -7.42 -8.78
CA ASN A 188 -1.05 -8.44 -9.65
C ASN A 188 0.34 -8.92 -9.19
N ILE A 189 1.08 -8.07 -8.50
CA ILE A 189 2.41 -8.38 -7.94
C ILE A 189 2.37 -9.05 -6.56
N PHE A 190 1.17 -9.32 -6.04
CA PHE A 190 0.98 -9.84 -4.68
C PHE A 190 1.42 -11.31 -4.60
N ASP A 191 2.33 -11.64 -3.67
CA ASP A 191 2.75 -13.01 -3.44
C ASP A 191 1.82 -13.70 -2.41
N PRO A 192 1.03 -14.72 -2.81
CA PRO A 192 0.17 -15.47 -1.91
C PRO A 192 0.88 -16.07 -0.71
N THR A 193 2.18 -16.38 -0.79
CA THR A 193 2.92 -17.03 0.30
C THR A 193 3.39 -16.04 1.36
N SER A 194 3.43 -14.74 1.03
CA SER A 194 4.08 -13.70 1.84
C SER A 194 3.28 -13.17 3.02
N PHE A 195 2.01 -13.56 3.17
CA PHE A 195 1.12 -13.07 4.23
C PHE A 195 0.55 -14.19 5.10
N HIS A 196 0.23 -13.91 6.35
CA HIS A 196 -0.27 -14.92 7.29
C HIS A 196 -1.68 -14.66 7.84
N SER A 197 -2.21 -13.44 7.70
CA SER A 197 -3.57 -13.09 8.14
C SER A 197 -4.24 -12.14 7.14
N VAL A 198 -5.55 -11.97 7.25
CA VAL A 198 -6.30 -11.02 6.40
C VAL A 198 -5.78 -9.59 6.64
N GLN A 199 -5.49 -9.22 7.88
CA GLN A 199 -4.93 -7.92 8.24
C GLN A 199 -3.54 -7.69 7.62
N ASP A 200 -2.68 -8.71 7.60
CA ASP A 200 -1.38 -8.67 6.94
C ASP A 200 -1.53 -8.48 5.42
N ALA A 201 -2.47 -9.19 4.79
CA ALA A 201 -2.80 -8.98 3.38
C ALA A 201 -3.25 -7.54 3.10
N ILE A 202 -4.13 -6.97 3.95
CA ILE A 202 -4.60 -5.59 3.83
C ILE A 202 -3.43 -4.60 3.94
N SER A 203 -2.51 -4.82 4.89
CA SER A 203 -1.32 -3.97 5.05
C SER A 203 -0.40 -3.96 3.82
N ARG A 204 -0.53 -4.98 2.96
CA ARG A 204 0.21 -5.17 1.70
C ARG A 204 -0.59 -4.76 0.46
N GLY A 205 -1.76 -4.14 0.64
CA GLY A 205 -2.58 -3.60 -0.43
C GLY A 205 -3.72 -4.50 -0.89
N ALA A 206 -4.01 -5.61 -0.20
CA ALA A 206 -5.25 -6.34 -0.41
C ALA A 206 -6.46 -5.52 0.06
N ARG A 207 -7.63 -5.76 -0.55
CA ARG A 207 -8.91 -5.25 -0.06
C ARG A 207 -9.92 -6.38 0.07
N VAL A 208 -10.75 -6.29 1.09
CA VAL A 208 -11.85 -7.25 1.29
C VAL A 208 -13.02 -6.83 0.42
N ILE A 209 -13.41 -7.68 -0.52
CA ILE A 209 -14.55 -7.47 -1.43
C ILE A 209 -15.79 -8.26 -0.98
N ALA A 210 -15.56 -9.32 -0.21
CA ALA A 210 -16.59 -10.12 0.43
C ALA A 210 -16.24 -10.25 1.91
N ASP A 211 -17.02 -9.56 2.75
CA ASP A 211 -16.92 -9.58 4.21
C ASP A 211 -17.16 -11.00 4.77
N PRO A 212 -16.76 -11.27 6.03
CA PRO A 212 -16.76 -12.62 6.59
C PRO A 212 -18.17 -13.21 6.58
N MET A 213 -18.41 -14.10 5.62
CA MET A 213 -19.59 -14.96 5.61
C MET A 213 -19.27 -16.22 6.39
N SER A 214 -20.18 -16.64 7.26
CA SER A 214 -20.04 -17.88 8.01
C SER A 214 -20.95 -18.96 7.44
N THR A 215 -20.45 -20.18 7.26
CA THR A 215 -21.29 -21.36 7.04
C THR A 215 -21.17 -22.30 8.23
N VAL A 216 -22.32 -22.83 8.68
CA VAL A 216 -22.35 -23.92 9.65
C VAL A 216 -22.28 -25.22 8.87
N LEU A 217 -21.16 -25.92 9.02
CA LEU A 217 -21.00 -27.31 8.65
C LEU A 217 -21.90 -28.12 9.57
N VAL A 218 -23.09 -28.45 9.07
CA VAL A 218 -23.91 -29.50 9.67
C VAL A 218 -23.13 -30.80 9.49
N ASN A 219 -22.40 -31.20 10.53
CA ASN A 219 -21.79 -32.51 10.65
C ASN A 219 -22.92 -33.54 10.50
N ARG A 220 -23.07 -34.14 9.31
CA ARG A 220 -23.85 -35.37 9.18
C ARG A 220 -23.06 -36.44 9.91
N HIS A 221 -23.52 -36.78 11.13
CA HIS A 221 -23.30 -38.03 11.86
C HIS A 221 -21.84 -38.55 11.88
N HIS A 222 -21.13 -38.53 13.02
CA HIS A 222 -21.41 -39.44 14.14
C HIS A 222 -22.08 -40.75 13.69
N ASN A 223 -21.43 -41.52 12.82
CA ASN A 223 -21.58 -42.97 12.83
C ASN A 223 -20.89 -43.48 14.10
N ARG A 224 -21.64 -43.44 15.20
CA ARG A 224 -21.64 -44.56 16.14
C ARG A 224 -22.50 -45.61 15.46
N ASP A 225 -21.85 -46.65 14.96
CA ASP A 225 -22.21 -48.07 15.06
C ASP A 225 -21.10 -48.89 14.38
#